data_AF-A0A8D2KMR9-F1
#
_entry.id   AF-A0A8D2KMR9-F1
#
_cell.length_a   1.000
_cell.length_b   1.000
_cell.length_c   1.000
_cell.angle_alpha   90.00
_cell.angle_beta   90.00
_cell.angle_gamma   90.00
#
_symmetry.space_group_name_H-M   'P 1'
#
loop_
_entity.id
_entity.type
_entity.pdbx_description
1 polymer ?
#
loop_
_entity_poly.entity_id
_entity_poly.type
_entity_poly.pdbx_seq_one_letter_code
_entity_poly.pdbx_strand_id
1 'polypeptide(L)'
;MKLNKRSVTHYALSDSPADHTGFLRTWGGPGTPPTPSGTGRRCWFVLKGNLLFSFESREGRVPLSLVVLEGCTVELAEAPVPEEFAFAIRFDAPGVRPHLLAADGQAAQEAWVKALSRASFGYMRLVVRELEGQLQEARQSLALHRCATRKVAGSRCKPQAPNHSSPSPENGHFLPSDCSPMGSSEEGGSRPAGRDLAEWELQGPASFLLGKGQSPVSPETSCFSTLHDWYGQEIVELRRGWQQRVLGSQPECKP
;
A
#
# COMPACT_ATOMS: atom_id res chain seq x y z
N MET A 1 -0.10 13.64 -20.97
CA MET A 1 0.82 14.05 -19.88
C MET A 1 2.27 13.92 -20.36
N LYS A 2 3.24 14.71 -19.85
CA LYS A 2 4.68 14.52 -20.16
C LYS A 2 5.37 13.83 -18.97
N LEU A 3 5.93 12.64 -19.19
CA LEU A 3 6.63 11.88 -18.16
C LEU A 3 8.14 12.16 -18.19
N ASN A 4 8.78 12.24 -17.02
CA ASN A 4 10.25 12.37 -16.91
C ASN A 4 10.91 10.99 -17.07
N LYS A 5 11.62 10.77 -18.18
CA LYS A 5 12.31 9.50 -18.47
C LYS A 5 13.24 9.05 -17.33
N ARG A 6 13.96 9.96 -16.66
CA ARG A 6 14.88 9.60 -15.56
C ARG A 6 14.12 9.04 -14.36
N SER A 7 13.06 9.73 -13.92
CA SER A 7 12.20 9.29 -12.82
C SER A 7 11.50 7.96 -13.12
N VAL A 8 11.00 7.80 -14.35
CA VAL A 8 10.36 6.58 -14.83
C VAL A 8 11.33 5.39 -14.85
N THR A 9 12.55 5.56 -15.39
CA THR A 9 13.57 4.50 -15.37
C THR A 9 14.03 4.17 -13.95
N HIS A 10 14.13 5.16 -13.06
CA HIS A 10 14.44 4.91 -11.65
C HIS A 10 13.36 4.05 -10.97
N TYR A 11 12.08 4.39 -11.13
CA TYR A 11 10.97 3.61 -10.55
C TYR A 11 10.84 2.20 -11.15
N ALA A 12 11.15 2.04 -12.44
CA ALA A 12 11.21 0.73 -13.08
C ALA A 12 12.23 -0.20 -12.37
N LEU A 13 13.39 0.36 -11.99
CA LEU A 13 14.53 -0.37 -11.44
C LEU A 13 14.62 -0.39 -9.90
N SER A 14 13.80 0.39 -9.19
CA SER A 14 13.82 0.46 -7.71
C SER A 14 13.29 -0.79 -7.04
N ASP A 15 13.73 -1.03 -5.80
CA ASP A 15 13.36 -2.17 -4.94
C ASP A 15 11.90 -2.14 -4.44
N SER A 16 11.11 -1.15 -4.86
CA SER A 16 9.65 -1.14 -4.74
C SER A 16 9.06 -2.45 -5.31
N PRO A 17 8.14 -3.12 -4.58
CA PRO A 17 7.56 -4.38 -5.03
C PRO A 17 6.85 -4.23 -6.38
N ALA A 18 6.80 -5.32 -7.14
CA ALA A 18 6.06 -5.43 -8.39
C ALA A 18 4.82 -6.30 -8.18
N ASP A 19 3.66 -5.82 -8.62
CA ASP A 19 2.37 -6.51 -8.50
C ASP A 19 2.32 -7.78 -9.37
N HIS A 20 3.04 -7.76 -10.49
CA HIS A 20 3.25 -8.94 -11.32
C HIS A 20 4.53 -8.84 -12.17
N THR A 21 5.20 -9.98 -12.41
CA THR A 21 6.36 -10.05 -13.31
C THR A 21 6.39 -11.38 -14.05
N GLY A 22 6.90 -11.40 -15.28
CA GLY A 22 6.99 -12.62 -16.08
C GLY A 22 7.40 -12.35 -17.52
N PHE A 23 7.60 -13.41 -18.29
CA PHE A 23 7.76 -13.28 -19.73
C PHE A 23 6.40 -13.17 -20.43
N LEU A 24 6.33 -12.33 -21.46
CA LEU A 24 5.25 -12.27 -22.43
C LEU A 24 5.85 -12.12 -23.83
N ARG A 25 5.13 -12.57 -24.85
CA ARG A 25 5.36 -12.18 -26.24
C ARG A 25 4.59 -10.91 -26.56
N THR A 26 5.12 -10.08 -27.47
CA THR A 26 4.44 -8.89 -27.99
C THR A 26 4.68 -8.69 -29.49
N TRP A 27 3.66 -8.18 -30.18
CA TRP A 27 3.64 -7.97 -31.64
C TRP A 27 3.67 -6.49 -32.07
N GLY A 28 3.62 -5.56 -31.12
CA GLY A 28 3.64 -4.13 -31.47
C GLY A 28 3.63 -3.20 -30.27
N GLY A 29 4.69 -2.40 -30.15
CA GLY A 29 4.63 -1.10 -29.50
C GLY A 29 4.54 0.01 -30.55
N PRO A 30 4.22 1.26 -30.16
CA PRO A 30 4.44 2.41 -31.03
C PRO A 30 5.91 2.49 -31.45
N GLY A 31 6.18 2.49 -32.75
CA GLY A 31 7.53 2.65 -33.32
C GLY A 31 8.35 1.36 -33.51
N THR A 32 7.91 0.18 -33.06
CA THR A 32 8.53 -1.08 -33.49
C THR A 32 8.00 -1.51 -34.86
N PRO A 33 8.86 -1.83 -35.85
CA PRO A 33 8.42 -2.50 -37.07
C PRO A 33 7.95 -3.92 -36.73
N PRO A 34 6.97 -4.48 -37.47
CA PRO A 34 6.58 -5.87 -37.30
C PRO A 34 7.78 -6.79 -37.57
N THR A 35 7.94 -7.83 -36.76
CA THR A 35 8.99 -8.83 -36.94
C THR A 35 8.79 -9.56 -38.28
N PRO A 36 9.83 -9.74 -39.11
CA PRO A 36 9.69 -10.30 -40.46
C PRO A 36 9.24 -11.77 -40.49
N SER A 37 9.25 -12.45 -39.34
CA SER A 37 8.75 -13.82 -39.14
C SER A 37 7.28 -13.87 -38.69
N GLY A 38 6.63 -12.74 -38.39
CA GLY A 38 5.30 -12.70 -37.74
C GLY A 38 5.27 -13.16 -36.27
N THR A 39 6.35 -13.78 -35.78
CA THR A 39 6.49 -14.25 -34.39
C THR A 39 6.73 -13.09 -33.42
N GLY A 40 6.03 -13.11 -32.28
CA GLY A 40 6.09 -12.05 -31.27
C GLY A 40 7.42 -12.04 -30.51
N ARG A 41 7.97 -10.84 -30.28
CA ARG A 41 9.17 -10.65 -29.45
C ARG A 41 8.86 -11.07 -28.02
N ARG A 42 9.59 -12.04 -27.47
CA ARG A 42 9.54 -12.37 -26.04
C ARG A 42 10.30 -11.29 -25.26
N CYS A 43 9.65 -10.68 -24.27
CA CYS A 43 10.22 -9.68 -23.38
C CYS A 43 9.91 -10.05 -21.92
N TRP A 44 10.73 -9.57 -20.99
CA TRP A 44 10.39 -9.59 -19.57
C TRP A 44 9.54 -8.38 -19.22
N PHE A 45 8.37 -8.60 -18.61
CA PHE A 45 7.44 -7.55 -18.21
C PHE A 45 7.40 -7.41 -16.68
N VAL A 46 7.23 -6.17 -16.22
CA VAL A 46 7.15 -5.80 -14.81
C VAL A 46 6.01 -4.80 -14.62
N LEU A 47 5.00 -5.18 -13.84
CA LEU A 47 3.91 -4.33 -13.41
C LEU A 47 4.24 -3.74 -12.03
N LYS A 48 4.18 -2.41 -11.92
CA LYS A 48 4.33 -1.66 -10.65
C LYS A 48 3.26 -0.57 -10.59
N GLY A 49 2.26 -0.75 -9.74
CA GLY A 49 1.06 0.08 -9.71
C GLY A 49 0.36 0.10 -11.07
N ASN A 50 0.08 1.30 -11.59
CA ASN A 50 -0.51 1.49 -12.93
C ASN A 50 0.53 1.55 -14.07
N LEU A 51 1.80 1.20 -13.83
CA LEU A 51 2.87 1.25 -14.83
C LEU A 51 3.35 -0.15 -15.22
N LEU A 52 3.20 -0.49 -16.50
CA LEU A 52 3.70 -1.73 -17.09
C LEU A 52 4.97 -1.45 -17.91
N PHE A 53 6.09 -1.97 -17.45
CA PHE A 53 7.39 -1.90 -18.11
C PHE A 53 7.67 -3.17 -18.91
N SER A 54 8.38 -3.03 -20.02
CA SER A 54 8.99 -4.17 -20.73
C SER A 54 10.52 -4.03 -20.81
N PHE A 55 11.22 -5.16 -20.79
CA PHE A 55 12.68 -5.29 -20.82
C PHE A 55 13.06 -6.45 -21.75
N GLU A 56 14.30 -6.46 -22.23
CA GLU A 56 14.81 -7.55 -23.09
C GLU A 56 15.05 -8.85 -22.30
N SER A 57 15.61 -8.74 -21.09
CA SER A 57 15.74 -9.83 -20.12
C SER A 57 15.33 -9.36 -18.71
N ARG A 58 15.28 -10.30 -17.76
CA ARG A 58 14.95 -10.04 -16.35
C ARG A 58 16.00 -9.16 -15.64
N GLU A 59 17.22 -9.18 -16.13
CA GLU A 59 18.39 -8.44 -15.66
C GLU A 59 18.49 -7.05 -16.33
N GLY A 60 17.58 -6.74 -17.26
CA GLY A 60 17.60 -5.54 -18.10
C GLY A 60 17.60 -4.24 -17.31
N ARG A 61 18.67 -3.44 -17.47
CA ARG A 61 18.86 -2.16 -16.76
C ARG A 61 18.24 -0.94 -17.47
N VAL A 62 17.53 -1.15 -18.59
CA VAL A 62 16.84 -0.10 -19.35
C VAL A 62 15.51 -0.65 -19.86
N PRO A 63 14.36 -0.02 -19.55
CA PRO A 63 13.07 -0.45 -20.10
C PRO A 63 12.98 -0.14 -21.60
N LEU A 64 12.54 -1.12 -22.38
CA LEU A 64 12.25 -1.01 -23.81
C LEU A 64 10.99 -0.19 -24.07
N SER A 65 9.96 -0.38 -23.24
CA SER A 65 8.72 0.39 -23.29
C SER A 65 8.11 0.61 -21.90
N LEU A 66 7.21 1.59 -21.83
CA LEU A 66 6.26 1.81 -20.74
C LEU A 66 4.86 1.88 -21.33
N VAL A 67 3.90 1.25 -20.67
CA VAL A 67 2.45 1.46 -20.85
C VAL A 67 1.90 1.97 -19.52
N VAL A 68 1.06 3.01 -19.56
CA VAL A 68 0.31 3.52 -18.39
C VAL A 68 -1.09 2.94 -18.46
N LEU A 69 -1.52 2.23 -17.42
CA LEU A 69 -2.74 1.41 -17.41
C LEU A 69 -3.99 2.16 -16.90
N GLU A 70 -3.98 3.49 -16.95
CA GLU A 70 -5.17 4.29 -16.64
C GLU A 70 -6.08 4.41 -17.86
N GLY A 71 -7.35 4.07 -17.67
CA GLY A 71 -8.34 4.07 -18.76
C GLY A 71 -8.15 2.96 -19.80
N CYS A 72 -7.40 1.88 -19.48
CA CYS A 72 -7.31 0.72 -20.35
C CYS A 72 -8.38 -0.34 -20.04
N THR A 73 -8.84 -1.06 -21.07
CA THR A 73 -9.48 -2.38 -20.91
C THR A 73 -8.46 -3.49 -21.18
N VAL A 74 -8.67 -4.64 -20.57
CA VAL A 74 -7.87 -5.85 -20.78
C VAL A 74 -8.82 -6.95 -21.24
N GLU A 75 -8.66 -7.39 -22.47
CA GLU A 75 -9.56 -8.33 -23.15
C GLU A 75 -8.79 -9.56 -23.62
N LEU A 76 -9.44 -10.72 -23.65
CA LEU A 76 -8.88 -11.90 -24.31
C LEU A 76 -8.80 -11.66 -25.82
N ALA A 77 -7.76 -12.19 -26.46
CA ALA A 77 -7.52 -11.97 -27.88
C ALA A 77 -7.02 -13.26 -28.55
N GLU A 78 -7.27 -13.39 -29.85
CA GLU A 78 -6.65 -14.43 -30.67
C GLU A 78 -5.18 -14.06 -30.94
N ALA A 79 -4.29 -15.04 -30.83
CA ALA A 79 -2.87 -14.87 -31.10
C ALA A 79 -2.58 -14.98 -32.61
N PRO A 80 -1.51 -14.32 -33.13
CA PRO A 80 -1.10 -14.50 -34.52
C PRO A 80 -0.47 -15.87 -34.81
N VAL A 81 -0.18 -16.66 -33.77
CA VAL A 81 0.33 -18.03 -33.84
C VAL A 81 -0.60 -18.92 -33.00
N PRO A 82 -0.96 -20.14 -33.45
CA PRO A 82 -1.75 -21.07 -32.64
C PRO A 82 -1.11 -21.38 -31.27
N GLU A 83 -1.95 -21.82 -30.32
CA GLU A 83 -1.56 -22.27 -28.97
C GLU A 83 -0.96 -21.19 -28.03
N GLU A 84 -0.82 -19.94 -28.49
CA GLU A 84 -0.41 -18.82 -27.65
C GLU A 84 -1.60 -18.19 -26.89
N PHE A 85 -1.45 -18.04 -25.57
CA PHE A 85 -2.52 -17.55 -24.69
C PHE A 85 -2.57 -16.01 -24.67
N ALA A 86 -3.19 -15.45 -25.70
CA ALA A 86 -3.16 -14.02 -25.99
C ALA A 86 -4.25 -13.17 -25.30
N PHE A 87 -3.91 -11.90 -25.09
CA PHE A 87 -4.77 -10.86 -24.55
C PHE A 87 -4.31 -9.49 -25.08
N ALA A 88 -5.22 -8.52 -25.06
CA ALA A 88 -5.00 -7.18 -25.58
C ALA A 88 -5.23 -6.14 -24.48
N ILE A 89 -4.25 -5.25 -24.28
CA ILE A 89 -4.46 -4.00 -23.52
C ILE A 89 -4.94 -2.94 -24.52
N ARG A 90 -6.17 -2.45 -24.36
CA ARG A 90 -6.78 -1.45 -25.24
C ARG A 90 -6.94 -0.13 -24.51
N PHE A 91 -7.02 0.96 -25.25
CA PHE A 91 -7.39 2.28 -24.75
C PHE A 91 -8.58 2.80 -25.53
N ASP A 92 -9.53 3.45 -24.86
CA ASP A 92 -10.65 4.13 -25.51
C ASP A 92 -10.17 5.48 -26.10
N ALA A 93 -9.48 5.39 -27.23
CA ALA A 93 -8.86 6.52 -27.91
C ALA A 93 -8.79 6.27 -29.44
N PRO A 94 -9.38 7.14 -30.29
CA PRO A 94 -9.36 6.96 -31.74
C PRO A 94 -7.96 6.76 -32.32
N GLY A 95 -7.79 5.70 -33.11
CA GLY A 95 -6.53 5.36 -33.78
C GLY A 95 -5.45 4.71 -32.91
N VAL A 96 -5.67 4.54 -31.60
CA VAL A 96 -4.73 3.80 -30.73
C VAL A 96 -4.88 2.30 -30.97
N ARG A 97 -3.83 1.67 -31.53
CA ARG A 97 -3.79 0.21 -31.69
C ARG A 97 -3.60 -0.46 -30.33
N PRO A 98 -4.28 -1.59 -30.06
CA PRO A 98 -4.11 -2.32 -28.81
C PRO A 98 -2.72 -2.94 -28.70
N HIS A 99 -2.21 -3.08 -27.47
CA HIS A 99 -1.01 -3.85 -27.20
C HIS A 99 -1.37 -5.33 -27.13
N LEU A 100 -1.14 -6.05 -28.22
CA LEU A 100 -1.29 -7.50 -28.27
C LEU A 100 -0.13 -8.17 -27.55
N LEU A 101 -0.48 -9.00 -26.57
CA LEU A 101 0.42 -9.73 -25.69
C LEU A 101 -0.01 -11.20 -25.62
N ALA A 102 0.93 -12.11 -25.35
CA ALA A 102 0.61 -13.52 -25.07
C ALA A 102 1.51 -14.09 -23.98
N ALA A 103 0.93 -14.94 -23.14
CA ALA A 103 1.60 -15.56 -22.02
C ALA A 103 1.99 -17.02 -22.30
N ASP A 104 3.03 -17.48 -21.61
CA ASP A 104 3.49 -18.87 -21.63
C ASP A 104 2.51 -19.77 -20.80
N GLY A 105 1.29 -19.97 -21.30
CA GLY A 105 0.24 -20.84 -20.73
C GLY A 105 -0.99 -20.11 -20.16
N GLN A 106 -2.14 -20.81 -20.11
CA GLN A 106 -3.43 -20.26 -19.62
C GLN A 106 -3.32 -19.67 -18.21
N ALA A 107 -2.70 -20.37 -17.25
CA ALA A 107 -2.57 -19.89 -15.88
C ALA A 107 -1.75 -18.59 -15.78
N ALA A 108 -0.79 -18.39 -16.70
CA ALA A 108 -0.03 -17.14 -16.80
C ALA A 108 -0.87 -16.02 -17.45
N GLN A 109 -1.65 -16.33 -18.50
CA GLN A 109 -2.60 -15.39 -19.11
C GLN A 109 -3.65 -14.91 -18.08
N GLU A 110 -4.26 -15.82 -17.32
CA GLU A 110 -5.20 -15.49 -16.24
C GLU A 110 -4.55 -14.62 -15.16
N ALA A 111 -3.32 -14.92 -14.76
CA ALA A 111 -2.59 -14.12 -13.77
C ALA A 111 -2.31 -12.69 -14.28
N TRP A 112 -1.85 -12.56 -15.53
CA TRP A 112 -1.62 -11.26 -16.18
C TRP A 112 -2.91 -10.45 -16.34
N VAL A 113 -3.97 -11.05 -16.90
CA VAL A 113 -5.27 -10.37 -17.09
C VAL A 113 -5.83 -9.90 -15.74
N LYS A 114 -5.74 -10.74 -14.70
CA LYS A 114 -6.17 -10.43 -13.33
C LYS A 114 -5.34 -9.31 -12.69
N ALA A 115 -4.03 -9.29 -12.88
CA ALA A 115 -3.16 -8.25 -12.37
C ALA A 115 -3.39 -6.90 -13.07
N LEU A 116 -3.42 -6.90 -14.41
CA LEU A 116 -3.62 -5.70 -15.21
C LEU A 116 -5.00 -5.07 -15.00
N SER A 117 -6.05 -5.89 -14.87
CA SER A 117 -7.41 -5.41 -14.54
C SER A 117 -7.50 -4.71 -13.18
N ARG A 118 -6.58 -5.04 -12.26
CA ARG A 118 -6.50 -4.44 -10.92
C ARG A 118 -5.57 -3.22 -10.85
N ALA A 119 -4.82 -2.93 -11.91
CA ALA A 119 -3.79 -1.90 -11.92
C ALA A 119 -4.33 -0.46 -12.03
N SER A 120 -5.59 -0.27 -12.44
CA SER A 120 -6.18 1.06 -12.63
C SER A 120 -6.57 1.74 -11.30
N PHE A 121 -6.46 3.06 -11.25
CA PHE A 121 -6.97 3.86 -10.13
C PHE A 121 -8.49 3.70 -9.95
N GLY A 122 -9.22 3.39 -11.03
CA GLY A 122 -10.64 3.04 -10.98
C GLY A 122 -10.92 1.80 -10.12
N TYR A 123 -10.13 0.73 -10.28
CA TYR A 123 -10.22 -0.47 -9.45
C TYR A 123 -9.89 -0.15 -7.98
N MET A 124 -8.80 0.58 -7.73
CA MET A 124 -8.39 0.95 -6.37
C MET A 124 -9.50 1.75 -5.64
N ARG A 125 -10.13 2.72 -6.31
CA ARG A 125 -11.26 3.49 -5.75
C ARG A 125 -12.49 2.62 -5.44
N LEU A 126 -12.75 1.58 -6.22
CA LEU A 126 -13.84 0.65 -5.96
C LEU A 126 -13.55 -0.20 -4.71
N VAL A 127 -12.33 -0.73 -4.60
CA VAL A 127 -11.90 -1.53 -3.43
C VAL A 127 -11.88 -0.70 -2.15
N VAL A 128 -11.42 0.56 -2.18
CA VAL A 128 -11.43 1.44 -1.00
C VAL A 128 -12.85 1.64 -0.48
N ARG A 129 -13.81 1.98 -1.36
CA ARG A 129 -15.22 2.19 -0.97
C ARG A 129 -15.89 0.95 -0.38
N GLU A 130 -15.54 -0.22 -0.91
CA GLU A 130 -16.01 -1.52 -0.41
C GLU A 130 -15.47 -1.79 1.00
N LEU A 131 -14.16 -1.61 1.22
CA LEU A 131 -13.51 -1.79 2.52
C LEU A 131 -13.99 -0.78 3.57
N GLU A 132 -14.26 0.47 3.18
CA GLU A 132 -14.89 1.49 4.03
C GLU A 132 -16.28 1.05 4.53
N GLY A 133 -17.09 0.45 3.64
CA GLY A 133 -18.39 -0.14 3.96
C GLY A 133 -18.26 -1.31 4.94
N GLN A 134 -17.44 -2.31 4.61
CA GLN A 134 -17.20 -3.49 5.46
C GLN A 134 -16.69 -3.10 6.86
N LEU A 135 -15.79 -2.12 6.96
CA LEU A 135 -15.31 -1.59 8.23
C LEU A 135 -16.42 -0.94 9.05
N GLN A 136 -17.33 -0.19 8.40
CA GLN A 136 -18.45 0.48 9.04
C GLN A 136 -19.53 -0.53 9.51
N GLU A 137 -19.79 -1.60 8.77
CA GLU A 137 -20.68 -2.69 9.18
C GLU A 137 -20.11 -3.50 10.35
N ALA A 138 -18.82 -3.81 10.33
CA ALA A 138 -18.12 -4.46 11.44
C ALA A 138 -18.16 -3.63 12.72
N ARG A 139 -17.92 -2.31 12.62
CA ARG A 139 -18.04 -1.35 13.74
C ARG A 139 -19.45 -1.33 14.34
N GLN A 140 -20.49 -1.31 13.51
CA GLN A 140 -21.89 -1.37 13.97
C GLN A 140 -22.23 -2.70 14.65
N SER A 141 -21.81 -3.82 14.06
CA SER A 141 -22.04 -5.18 14.60
C SER A 141 -21.40 -5.33 15.99
N LEU A 142 -20.16 -4.88 16.15
CA LEU A 142 -19.47 -4.84 17.44
C LEU A 142 -20.20 -3.97 18.48
N ALA A 143 -20.77 -2.82 18.09
CA ALA A 143 -21.56 -1.99 18.98
C ALA A 143 -22.85 -2.71 19.46
N LEU A 144 -23.56 -3.38 18.55
CA LEU A 144 -24.76 -4.16 18.87
C LEU A 144 -24.46 -5.32 19.86
N HIS A 145 -23.39 -6.08 19.63
CA HIS A 145 -22.97 -7.15 20.56
C HIS A 145 -22.61 -6.62 21.96
N ARG A 146 -21.94 -5.47 22.05
CA ARG A 146 -21.61 -4.82 23.35
C ARG A 146 -22.86 -4.28 24.07
N CYS A 147 -23.86 -3.80 23.33
CA CYS A 147 -25.15 -3.41 23.90
C CYS A 147 -25.99 -4.60 24.37
N ALA A 148 -25.99 -5.72 23.63
CA ALA A 148 -26.71 -6.94 24.00
C ALA A 148 -26.16 -7.57 25.28
N THR A 149 -24.85 -7.79 25.36
CA THR A 149 -24.18 -8.35 26.54
C THR A 149 -24.36 -7.48 27.79
N ARG A 150 -24.27 -6.15 27.67
CA ARG A 150 -24.50 -5.21 28.78
C ARG A 150 -25.94 -5.22 29.29
N LYS A 151 -26.94 -5.48 28.44
CA LYS A 151 -28.34 -5.63 28.88
C LYS A 151 -28.57 -6.90 29.72
N VAL A 152 -27.88 -7.99 29.43
CA VAL A 152 -27.98 -9.24 30.22
C VAL A 152 -27.38 -9.07 31.62
N ALA A 153 -26.21 -8.42 31.73
CA ALA A 153 -25.56 -8.18 33.02
C ALA A 153 -26.36 -7.24 33.95
N GLY A 154 -27.17 -6.33 33.38
CA GLY A 154 -27.88 -5.29 34.14
C GLY A 154 -29.11 -5.76 34.94
N SER A 155 -29.61 -7.00 34.78
CA SER A 155 -30.90 -7.40 35.35
C SER A 155 -30.84 -8.02 36.77
N ARG A 156 -29.65 -8.12 37.40
CA ARG A 156 -29.47 -8.83 38.69
C ARG A 156 -28.82 -8.03 39.83
N CYS A 157 -29.20 -6.77 40.00
CA CYS A 157 -28.97 -6.04 41.26
C CYS A 157 -30.29 -5.46 41.79
N LYS A 158 -30.79 -6.02 42.89
CA LYS A 158 -31.95 -5.51 43.64
C LYS A 158 -31.43 -4.88 44.94
N PRO A 159 -31.39 -3.54 45.07
CA PRO A 159 -30.89 -2.92 46.29
C PRO A 159 -31.89 -3.12 47.43
N GLN A 160 -31.45 -3.75 48.52
CA GLN A 160 -32.17 -3.69 49.80
C GLN A 160 -31.65 -2.51 50.62
N ALA A 161 -32.55 -1.82 51.30
CA ALA A 161 -32.25 -0.60 52.05
C ALA A 161 -31.51 -0.90 53.37
N PRO A 162 -30.64 0.02 53.84
CA PRO A 162 -29.96 -0.13 55.12
C PRO A 162 -30.91 0.20 56.29
N ASN A 163 -30.89 -0.60 57.36
CA ASN A 163 -31.50 -0.26 58.64
C ASN A 163 -30.77 -0.97 59.81
N HIS A 164 -29.86 -0.21 60.44
CA HIS A 164 -29.52 -0.13 61.88
C HIS A 164 -29.20 -1.38 62.75
N SER A 165 -28.25 -1.13 63.68
CA SER A 165 -28.03 -1.74 65.02
C SER A 165 -27.54 -3.21 65.16
N SER A 166 -26.27 -3.33 65.57
CA SER A 166 -25.69 -4.44 66.36
C SER A 166 -25.80 -4.17 67.88
N PRO A 167 -25.77 -5.16 68.78
CA PRO A 167 -24.53 -5.83 69.27
C PRO A 167 -24.58 -7.38 69.12
N SER A 168 -23.49 -8.18 68.99
CA SER A 168 -22.20 -8.28 69.72
C SER A 168 -22.32 -8.97 71.10
N PRO A 169 -21.35 -9.80 71.57
CA PRO A 169 -20.47 -10.76 70.85
C PRO A 169 -20.36 -12.15 71.55
N GLU A 170 -19.87 -13.21 70.86
CA GLU A 170 -19.32 -14.40 71.53
C GLU A 170 -18.20 -15.11 70.73
N ASN A 171 -17.34 -15.84 71.44
CA ASN A 171 -16.14 -16.54 70.98
C ASN A 171 -16.44 -17.91 70.32
N GLY A 172 -15.50 -18.45 69.53
CA GLY A 172 -15.52 -19.87 69.12
C GLY A 172 -14.50 -20.21 68.01
N HIS A 173 -13.55 -21.11 68.30
CA HIS A 173 -12.46 -21.51 67.39
C HIS A 173 -12.64 -22.93 66.81
N PHE A 174 -11.80 -23.26 65.79
CA PHE A 174 -11.42 -24.61 65.27
C PHE A 174 -12.38 -25.26 64.26
N LEU A 175 -12.07 -25.36 62.95
CA LEU A 175 -11.13 -26.28 62.24
C LEU A 175 -11.52 -27.77 62.29
N PRO A 176 -11.16 -28.64 61.31
CA PRO A 176 -10.31 -28.44 60.11
C PRO A 176 -11.17 -28.50 58.79
N SER A 177 -10.78 -28.94 57.57
CA SER A 177 -9.58 -29.59 56.99
C SER A 177 -9.45 -29.38 55.47
N ASP A 178 -8.25 -29.65 54.95
CA ASP A 178 -7.78 -30.26 53.67
C ASP A 178 -8.78 -30.56 52.51
N CYS A 179 -8.40 -30.47 51.22
CA CYS A 179 -7.10 -30.82 50.61
C CYS A 179 -6.60 -29.88 49.50
N SER A 180 -5.27 -29.83 49.33
CA SER A 180 -4.55 -29.55 48.06
C SER A 180 -4.09 -30.89 47.43
N PRO A 181 -3.70 -30.99 46.14
CA PRO A 181 -2.49 -30.34 45.53
C PRO A 181 -2.86 -29.36 44.39
N MET A 182 -2.05 -28.35 44.04
CA MET A 182 -0.73 -28.39 43.36
C MET A 182 -0.79 -29.01 41.95
N GLY A 183 -0.24 -28.42 40.88
CA GLY A 183 0.43 -27.12 40.74
C GLY A 183 1.44 -27.16 39.60
N SER A 184 1.60 -26.06 38.85
CA SER A 184 2.74 -25.85 37.95
C SER A 184 3.05 -24.35 37.89
N SER A 185 4.31 -24.02 38.14
CA SER A 185 4.83 -22.64 38.21
C SER A 185 6.23 -22.61 37.63
N GLU A 186 6.69 -21.40 37.26
CA GLU A 186 8.12 -21.04 37.12
C GLU A 186 8.95 -21.79 36.03
N GLU A 187 10.09 -21.28 35.56
CA GLU A 187 10.61 -19.90 35.42
C GLU A 187 11.75 -19.95 34.36
N GLY A 188 12.18 -18.82 33.80
CA GLY A 188 13.32 -18.81 32.87
C GLY A 188 13.70 -17.46 32.29
N GLY A 189 13.99 -16.46 33.13
CA GLY A 189 14.43 -15.14 32.66
C GLY A 189 15.88 -15.12 32.16
N SER A 190 16.17 -14.38 31.09
CA SER A 190 17.53 -13.91 30.76
C SER A 190 17.50 -12.73 29.79
N ARG A 191 18.15 -11.61 30.18
CA ARG A 191 18.63 -10.58 29.26
C ARG A 191 20.09 -10.87 28.94
N PRO A 192 20.58 -10.48 27.76
CA PRO A 192 21.86 -9.79 27.71
C PRO A 192 21.79 -8.43 27.02
N ALA A 193 22.93 -7.73 27.02
CA ALA A 193 23.08 -6.35 26.59
C ALA A 193 22.75 -6.12 25.11
N GLY A 194 22.25 -4.92 24.80
CA GLY A 194 21.98 -4.49 23.43
C GLY A 194 23.23 -4.11 22.63
N ARG A 195 23.01 -3.86 21.34
CA ARG A 195 23.81 -2.96 20.52
C ARG A 195 22.83 -2.04 19.80
N ASP A 196 23.19 -0.77 19.65
CA ASP A 196 22.45 0.15 18.80
C ASP A 196 22.46 -0.36 17.35
N LEU A 197 21.30 -0.31 16.71
CA LEU A 197 21.22 -0.06 15.28
C LEU A 197 20.38 1.19 15.12
N ALA A 198 21.04 2.32 14.88
CA ALA A 198 20.39 3.62 14.84
C ALA A 198 19.30 3.63 13.76
N GLU A 199 18.05 3.77 14.19
CA GLU A 199 16.93 4.11 13.34
C GLU A 199 17.25 5.46 12.70
N TRP A 200 17.42 5.49 11.37
CA TRP A 200 17.88 6.68 10.65
C TRP A 200 16.72 7.66 10.47
N GLU A 201 16.22 8.20 11.59
CA GLU A 201 15.27 9.30 11.60
C GLU A 201 15.89 10.47 10.83
N LEU A 202 15.36 10.71 9.63
CA LEU A 202 15.59 11.95 8.90
C LEU A 202 14.79 13.06 9.60
N GLN A 203 15.34 13.55 10.72
CA GLN A 203 14.81 14.68 11.49
C GLN A 203 14.96 15.99 10.70
N GLY A 204 14.19 16.12 9.62
CA GLY A 204 13.95 17.40 8.97
C GLY A 204 13.23 18.35 9.94
N PRO A 205 13.43 19.67 9.81
CA PRO A 205 12.92 20.65 10.79
C PRO A 205 11.39 20.69 10.91
N ALA A 206 10.65 20.10 9.96
CA ALA A 206 9.20 19.96 10.01
C ALA A 206 8.69 19.25 11.30
N SER A 207 9.48 18.32 11.88
CA SER A 207 9.12 17.62 13.12
C SER A 207 8.89 18.56 14.32
N PHE A 208 9.49 19.75 14.33
CA PHE A 208 9.36 20.73 15.42
C PHE A 208 8.06 21.56 15.36
N LEU A 209 7.26 21.44 14.28
CA LEU A 209 5.98 22.16 14.14
C LEU A 209 4.76 21.33 14.57
N LEU A 210 4.95 20.09 15.04
CA LEU A 210 3.87 19.24 15.53
C LEU A 210 3.30 19.76 16.87
N GLY A 211 2.27 20.59 16.76
CA GLY A 211 1.40 20.96 17.87
C GLY A 211 0.87 19.70 18.58
N LYS A 212 1.02 19.69 19.91
CA LYS A 212 0.78 18.56 20.83
C LYS A 212 -0.56 17.83 20.60
N GLY A 213 -0.58 16.80 19.73
CA GLY A 213 -1.75 15.94 19.55
C GLY A 213 -1.90 15.18 18.22
N GLN A 214 -1.16 15.52 17.16
CA GLN A 214 -1.31 14.84 15.85
C GLN A 214 -0.10 13.94 15.53
N SER A 215 -0.36 12.64 15.34
CA SER A 215 0.62 11.66 14.83
C SER A 215 0.66 11.70 13.30
N PRO A 216 1.84 11.61 12.66
CA PRO A 216 1.95 11.61 11.19
C PRO A 216 1.42 10.31 10.54
N VAL A 217 1.05 9.29 11.32
CA VAL A 217 0.72 7.94 10.84
C VAL A 217 -0.80 7.70 10.73
N SER A 218 -1.60 8.73 10.43
CA SER A 218 -3.06 8.60 10.29
C SER A 218 -3.66 9.63 9.30
N PRO A 219 -3.96 9.23 8.04
CA PRO A 219 -4.37 10.16 6.98
C PRO A 219 -5.86 10.57 6.99
N GLU A 220 -6.63 10.25 8.04
CA GLU A 220 -8.11 10.31 8.04
C GLU A 220 -8.74 11.74 8.04
N THR A 221 -7.98 12.85 7.97
CA THR A 221 -8.57 14.22 8.09
C THR A 221 -8.02 15.33 7.20
N SER A 222 -6.91 15.15 6.48
CA SER A 222 -6.27 16.25 5.73
C SER A 222 -6.72 16.32 4.26
N CYS A 223 -7.18 17.50 3.82
CA CYS A 223 -7.48 17.76 2.42
C CYS A 223 -6.19 17.86 1.60
N PHE A 224 -6.26 17.58 0.29
CA PHE A 224 -5.13 17.73 -0.63
C PHE A 224 -4.50 19.14 -0.57
N SER A 225 -5.30 20.19 -0.38
CA SER A 225 -4.79 21.56 -0.19
C SER A 225 -3.90 21.67 1.05
N THR A 226 -4.36 21.19 2.20
CA THR A 226 -3.58 21.21 3.47
C THR A 226 -2.25 20.48 3.33
N LEU A 227 -2.25 19.31 2.70
CA LEU A 227 -1.03 18.54 2.44
C LEU A 227 -0.10 19.24 1.45
N HIS A 228 -0.66 19.80 0.37
CA HIS A 228 0.10 20.56 -0.63
C HIS A 228 0.72 21.82 -0.03
N ASP A 229 0.03 22.51 0.88
CA ASP A 229 0.56 23.70 1.56
C ASP A 229 1.64 23.35 2.57
N TRP A 230 1.50 22.26 3.34
CA TRP A 230 2.51 21.78 4.29
C TRP A 230 3.81 21.36 3.60
N TYR A 231 3.74 20.42 2.65
CA TYR A 231 4.93 19.93 1.92
C TYR A 231 5.42 20.91 0.83
N GLY A 232 4.59 21.89 0.44
CA GLY A 232 4.94 22.90 -0.56
C GLY A 232 5.94 23.94 -0.07
N GLN A 233 5.97 24.28 1.23
CA GLN A 233 6.87 25.31 1.76
C GLN A 233 8.35 24.96 1.53
N GLU A 234 8.75 23.71 1.80
CA GLU A 234 10.13 23.26 1.59
C GLU A 234 10.57 23.43 0.12
N ILE A 235 9.69 23.10 -0.83
CA ILE A 235 9.94 23.27 -2.26
C ILE A 235 10.04 24.75 -2.65
N VAL A 236 9.27 25.64 -2.01
CA VAL A 236 9.36 27.09 -2.19
C VAL A 236 10.67 27.65 -1.63
N GLU A 237 11.12 27.20 -0.47
CA GLU A 237 12.39 27.62 0.13
C GLU A 237 13.61 27.10 -0.63
N LEU A 238 13.62 25.82 -1.03
CA LEU A 238 14.65 25.25 -1.89
C LEU A 238 14.74 25.99 -3.23
N ARG A 239 13.61 26.39 -3.82
CA ARG A 239 13.57 27.23 -5.04
C ARG A 239 14.16 28.62 -4.79
N ARG A 240 13.83 29.26 -3.65
CA ARG A 240 14.36 30.57 -3.25
C ARG A 240 15.88 30.53 -3.09
N GLY A 241 16.40 29.54 -2.36
CA GLY A 241 17.84 29.33 -2.17
C GLY A 241 18.59 28.85 -3.42
N TRP A 242 17.90 28.28 -4.41
CA TRP A 242 18.48 28.03 -5.73
C TRP A 242 18.57 29.32 -6.56
N GLN A 243 17.49 30.11 -6.61
CA GLN A 243 17.46 31.40 -7.31
C GLN A 243 18.51 32.39 -6.79
N GLN A 244 18.68 32.49 -5.47
CA GLN A 244 19.72 33.33 -4.86
C GLN A 244 21.14 32.91 -5.27
N ARG A 245 21.43 31.60 -5.33
CA ARG A 245 22.74 31.09 -5.79
C ARG A 245 22.98 31.35 -7.27
N VAL A 246 21.95 31.22 -8.11
CA VAL A 246 22.05 31.57 -9.54
C VAL A 246 22.31 33.06 -9.74
N LEU A 247 21.63 33.93 -8.99
CA LEU A 247 21.79 35.38 -9.10
C LEU A 247 23.14 35.86 -8.55
N GLY A 248 23.58 35.31 -7.42
CA GLY A 248 24.88 35.61 -6.79
C GLY A 248 26.11 34.99 -7.49
N SER A 249 25.92 34.25 -8.59
CA SER A 249 27.00 33.67 -9.41
C SER A 249 27.36 34.50 -10.65
N GLN A 250 26.80 35.72 -10.78
CA GLN A 250 27.23 36.66 -11.82
C GLN A 250 28.63 37.22 -11.50
N PRO A 251 29.64 37.06 -12.38
CA PRO A 251 30.95 37.63 -12.15
C PRO A 251 30.92 39.15 -12.33
N GLU A 252 31.57 39.89 -11.43
CA GLU A 252 31.81 41.33 -11.62
C GLU A 252 32.76 41.57 -12.81
N CYS A 253 32.22 41.89 -13.98
CA CYS A 253 32.99 42.53 -15.03
C CYS A 253 33.35 43.95 -14.60
N LYS A 254 34.54 44.13 -14.02
CA LYS A 254 35.15 45.45 -13.78
C LYS A 254 35.78 45.98 -15.08
N PRO A 255 35.71 47.31 -15.32
CA PRO A 255 36.17 47.95 -16.55
C PRO A 255 37.70 48.04 -16.64
#